data_AF-A0A523UAN7-F1
#
_entry.id   AF-A0A523UAN7-F1
#
_cell.length_a   1.000
_cell.length_b   1.000
_cell.length_c   1.000
_cell.angle_alpha   90.00
_cell.angle_beta   90.00
_cell.angle_gamma   90.00
#
_symmetry.space_group_name_H-M   'P 1'
#
loop_
_entity.id
_entity.type
_entity.pdbx_description
1 polymer ?
#
loop_
_entity_poly.entity_id
_entity_poly.type
_entity_poly.pdbx_seq_one_letter_code
_entity_poly.pdbx_strand_id
1 'polypeptide(L)' 'MTTDDTIWAIEPHTEAKHKILRYYLSAWFPILATTQNRLLYVDGFAGPGEFYKKDGSLVDGSPIIALKVARDH' A
#
# COMPACT_ATOMS: atom_id res chain seq x y z
N MET A 1 1.73 -8.29 -29.97
CA MET A 1 1.20 -7.65 -28.75
C MET A 1 1.88 -8.31 -27.56
N THR A 2 3.00 -7.76 -27.10
CA THR A 2 3.52 -8.10 -25.77
C THR A 2 2.85 -7.13 -24.82
N THR A 3 1.94 -7.63 -23.99
CA THR A 3 1.23 -6.86 -22.98
C THR A 3 2.24 -6.01 -22.22
N ASP A 4 2.07 -4.69 -22.20
CA ASP A 4 2.75 -3.83 -21.23
C ASP A 4 2.52 -4.44 -19.85
N ASP A 5 3.58 -4.93 -19.19
CA ASP A 5 3.44 -5.55 -17.88
C ASP A 5 2.88 -4.50 -16.91
N THR A 6 1.63 -4.69 -16.52
CA THR A 6 0.91 -3.76 -15.64
C THR A 6 1.44 -3.79 -14.21
N ILE A 7 2.36 -4.71 -13.89
CA ILE A 7 3.02 -4.85 -12.60
C ILE A 7 4.50 -4.47 -12.75
N TRP A 8 4.95 -3.52 -11.94
CA TRP A 8 6.29 -2.94 -12.05
C TRP A 8 7.26 -3.58 -11.06
N ALA A 9 8.56 -3.53 -11.35
CA ALA A 9 9.58 -3.86 -10.37
C ALA A 9 9.59 -2.81 -9.24
N ILE A 10 9.68 -3.24 -7.99
CA ILE A 10 9.74 -2.32 -6.85
C ILE A 10 11.12 -1.66 -6.76
N GLU A 11 11.13 -0.34 -6.69
CA GLU A 11 12.36 0.41 -6.41
C GLU A 11 12.59 0.50 -4.88
N PRO A 12 13.86 0.53 -4.41
CA PRO A 12 14.15 0.54 -2.97
C PRO A 12 13.49 1.68 -2.19
N HIS A 13 13.37 2.86 -2.80
CA HIS A 13 12.71 4.01 -2.16
C HIS A 13 11.18 3.83 -2.09
N THR A 14 10.58 3.14 -3.07
CA THR A 14 9.16 2.78 -3.07
C THR A 14 8.87 1.74 -1.98
N GLU A 15 9.75 0.76 -1.81
CA GLU A 15 9.66 -0.20 -0.70
C GLU A 15 9.76 0.50 0.67
N ALA A 16 10.71 1.43 0.83
CA ALA A 16 10.83 2.23 2.05
C ALA A 16 9.58 3.07 2.33
N LYS A 17 9.03 3.74 1.29
CA LYS A 17 7.76 4.47 1.37
C LYS A 17 6.62 3.55 1.82
N HIS A 18 6.47 2.37 1.23
CA HIS A 18 5.44 1.39 1.59
C HIS A 18 5.59 0.90 3.04
N LYS A 19 6.82 0.70 3.51
CA LYS A 19 7.10 0.34 4.90
C LYS A 19 6.68 1.46 5.86
N ILE A 20 7.04 2.71 5.58
CA ILE A 20 6.64 3.88 6.39
C ILE A 20 5.11 4.02 6.38
N LEU A 21 4.48 3.91 5.20
CA LEU A 21 3.03 4.00 5.06
C LEU A 21 2.30 2.95 5.91
N ARG A 22 2.78 1.69 5.91
CA ARG A 22 2.22 0.63 6.76
C ARG A 22 2.23 1.04 8.23
N TYR A 23 3.38 1.45 8.78
CA TYR A 23 3.48 1.86 10.18
C TYR A 23 2.60 3.08 10.49
N TYR A 24 2.57 4.05 9.56
CA TYR A 24 1.75 5.24 9.71
C TYR A 24 0.26 4.89 9.78
N LEU A 25 -0.26 4.13 8.81
CA LEU A 25 -1.67 3.75 8.77
C LEU A 25 -2.05 2.85 9.95
N SER A 26 -1.15 1.97 10.40
CA SER A 26 -1.41 1.11 11.58
C SER A 26 -1.60 1.91 12.87
N ALA A 27 -0.94 3.06 13.00
CA ALA A 27 -1.16 3.95 14.13
C ALA A 27 -2.39 4.84 13.92
N TRP A 28 -2.53 5.43 12.74
CA TRP A 28 -3.50 6.50 12.52
C TRP A 28 -4.92 6.01 12.25
N PHE A 29 -5.13 4.85 11.63
CA PHE A 29 -6.49 4.33 11.46
C PHE A 29 -7.20 4.11 12.81
N PRO A 30 -6.60 3.41 13.80
CA PRO A 30 -7.22 3.31 15.12
C PRO A 30 -7.45 4.66 15.80
N ILE A 31 -6.47 5.58 15.74
CA ILE A 31 -6.58 6.91 16.36
C ILE A 31 -7.78 7.69 15.76
N LEU A 32 -7.89 7.73 14.44
CA LEU A 32 -8.98 8.44 13.77
C LEU A 32 -10.33 7.77 13.99
N ALA A 33 -10.36 6.43 14.01
CA ALA A 33 -11.57 5.64 14.26
C ALA A 33 -12.13 5.81 15.68
N THR A 34 -11.35 6.32 16.64
CA THR A 34 -11.85 6.62 18.00
C THR A 34 -12.93 7.71 18.01
N THR A 35 -12.92 8.62 17.03
CA THR A 35 -13.86 9.75 16.96
C THR A 35 -14.77 9.71 15.73
N GLN A 36 -14.36 9.00 14.68
CA GLN A 36 -15.10 8.93 13.42
C GLN A 36 -15.45 7.49 13.07
N ASN A 37 -16.74 7.21 12.88
CA ASN A 37 -17.23 5.88 12.48
C ASN A 37 -16.96 5.55 11.00
N ARG A 38 -16.55 6.53 10.20
CA ARG A 38 -16.27 6.37 8.77
C ARG A 38 -15.02 7.15 8.41
N LEU A 39 -14.02 6.45 7.89
CA LEU A 39 -12.80 7.04 7.37
C LEU A 39 -12.78 6.96 5.85
N LEU A 40 -12.30 8.02 5.19
CA LEU A 40 -12.06 8.05 3.76
C LEU A 40 -10.55 8.09 3.52
N TYR A 41 -10.03 7.06 2.86
CA TYR A 41 -8.64 7.01 2.40
C TYR A 41 -8.58 7.30 0.91
N VAL A 42 -7.70 8.24 0.51
CA VAL A 42 -7.49 8.63 -0.88
C VAL A 42 -6.01 8.47 -1.22
N ASP A 43 -5.70 7.66 -2.22
CA ASP A 43 -4.33 7.42 -2.69
C ASP A 43 -4.14 7.99 -4.10
N GLY A 44 -3.51 9.16 -4.17
CA GLY A 44 -3.26 9.87 -5.44
C GLY A 44 -2.11 9.29 -6.28
N PHE A 45 -1.31 8.38 -5.72
CA PHE A 45 -0.16 7.76 -6.39
C PHE A 45 -0.13 6.26 -6.11
N ALA A 46 -1.26 5.61 -6.31
CA ALA A 46 -1.50 4.21 -5.95
C ALA A 46 -0.66 3.20 -6.76
N GLY A 47 -0.26 3.59 -7.98
CA GLY A 47 0.46 2.71 -8.89
C GLY A 47 -0.32 1.42 -9.21
N PRO A 48 0.36 0.31 -9.50
CA PRO A 48 -0.24 -0.95 -9.94
C PRO A 48 -0.90 -1.76 -8.82
N GLY A 49 -0.79 -1.34 -7.56
CA GLY A 49 -1.31 -2.07 -6.40
C GLY A 49 -0.44 -3.24 -5.92
N GLU A 50 0.35 -3.85 -6.79
CA GLU A 50 1.36 -4.87 -6.46
C GLU A 50 2.64 -4.64 -7.29
N PHE A 51 3.78 -5.11 -6.77
CA PHE A 51 5.08 -4.94 -7.42
C PHE A 51 5.92 -6.22 -7.35
N TYR A 52 6.76 -6.44 -8.36
CA TYR A 52 7.74 -7.51 -8.36
C TYR A 52 9.00 -7.14 -7.57
N LYS A 53 9.46 -8.05 -6.72
CA LYS A 53 10.81 -8.04 -6.13
C LYS A 53 11.83 -8.63 -7.10
N LYS A 54 13.12 -8.40 -6.80
CA LYS A 54 14.24 -8.97 -7.56
C LYS A 54 14.24 -10.49 -7.64
N ASP A 55 13.65 -11.17 -6.65
CA ASP A 55 13.51 -12.63 -6.59
C ASP A 55 12.25 -13.16 -7.32
N GLY A 56 11.47 -12.26 -7.95
CA GLY A 56 10.23 -12.59 -8.65
C GLY A 56 9.00 -12.68 -7.75
N SER A 57 9.14 -12.52 -6.43
CA SER A 57 8.00 -12.48 -5.51
C SER A 57 7.21 -11.17 -5.63
N LEU A 58 5.91 -11.22 -5.34
CA LEU A 58 5.06 -10.03 -5.31
C LEU A 58 5.03 -9.40 -3.91
N VAL A 59 4.95 -8.08 -3.88
CA VAL A 59 4.69 -7.30 -2.68
C VAL A 59 3.59 -6.27 -2.90
N ASP A 60 2.87 -6.00 -1.82
CA ASP A 60 1.78 -5.03 -1.82
C ASP A 60 2.28 -3.60 -2.09
N GLY A 61 1.51 -2.90 -2.92
CA GLY A 61 1.56 -1.45 -3.11
C GLY A 61 0.70 -0.70 -2.09
N SER A 62 0.76 0.64 -2.13
CA SER A 62 0.06 1.51 -1.18
C SER A 62 -1.45 1.27 -1.03
N PRO A 63 -2.27 1.06 -2.08
CA PRO A 63 -3.71 0.83 -1.89
C PRO A 63 -3.98 -0.50 -1.18
N ILE A 64 -3.23 -1.55 -1.52
CA ILE A 64 -3.38 -2.88 -0.91
C ILE A 64 -2.89 -2.87 0.54
N ILE A 65 -1.79 -2.18 0.82
CA ILE A 65 -1.29 -1.97 2.19
C ILE A 65 -2.36 -1.28 3.04
N ALA A 66 -2.97 -0.20 2.54
CA ALA A 66 -3.99 0.52 3.28
C ALA A 66 -5.19 -0.38 3.62
N LEU A 67 -5.69 -1.16 2.67
CA LEU A 67 -6.80 -2.10 2.90
C LEU A 67 -6.45 -3.19 3.91
N LYS A 68 -5.25 -3.80 3.82
CA LYS A 68 -4.81 -4.83 4.77
C LYS A 68 -4.68 -4.26 6.18
N VAL A 69 -4.06 -3.08 6.32
CA VAL A 69 -3.95 -2.40 7.62
C VAL A 69 -5.31 -2.06 8.20
N ALA A 70 -6.26 -1.56 7.39
CA ALA A 70 -7.61 -1.26 7.87
C ALA A 70 -8.40 -2.50 8.30
N ARG A 71 -8.15 -3.66 7.69
CA ARG A 71 -8.81 -4.93 8.02
C ARG A 71 -8.25 -5.58 9.28
N ASP A 72 -6.94 -5.46 9.50
CA ASP A 72 -6.21 -6.16 10.56
C ASP A 72 -6.27 -5.41 11.92
N HIS A 73 -7.06 -4.33 12.02
CA HIS A 73 -7.33 -3.52 13.20
C HIS A 73 -8.83 -3.51 13.53
#